data_AF-A0A9D5IGR3-F1
#
_entry.id   AF-A0A9D5IGR3-F1
#
_cell.length_a   1.000
_cell.length_b   1.000
_cell.length_c   1.000
_cell.angle_alpha   90.00
_cell.angle_beta   90.00
_cell.angle_gamma   90.00
#
_symmetry.space_group_name_H-M   'P 1'
#
loop_
_entity.id
_entity.type
_entity.pdbx_description
1 polymer ?
#
loop_
_entity_poly.entity_id
_entity_poly.type
_entity_poly.pdbx_seq_one_letter_code
_entity_poly.pdbx_strand_id
1 'polypeptide(L)'
;MSRIRSGGILLVLAVPFALYILWQVQAGARADFAAPAAPPEKAPTDPKQLAATKSKAEKWAGDVRQTVAVVLQYRVPGPEDKADDPDCNAIAKAAAARGVDLTDLEKFLSGVDRPTYAGALKERYAEWQVNKLKLAKSEEAIEAWLRSPLPVVDTQTAAVQTLKSFDALIADYRKDSTFADSAKATAWQIEARVKVLESLEAAAHRPYDEVLALTLPLPNPRTNKVVEKALGLPVAIREQVRLLEAELARVEAAKRVLPEPVTKAANSMIRRADEWAAKEQLLLLFADPEIFTDPSKAAEWLPRVQAQFNKTQTQSGRELIRKKMQQFCEAYIPKAARLDANVLVRDKEIPRINVTVVYKPDGSPAVERPLSTHPSTLNEFNFTVLHKDFDQIRWAGGIAGKDSLKPTPASVVARDFTAARATVTVWTPETLDQLKKKCEGDVATVQQRRREQLDGLSGAEVVRDPLGKEPPSTWTRENTRIWARLTALSEAMKAAPGLFEAGK
;
A
#
# COMPACT_ATOMS: atom_id res chain seq x y z
N MET A 1 -22.49 -6.71 -21.22
CA MET A 1 -23.02 -6.20 -22.51
C MET A 1 -21.94 -5.37 -23.17
N SER A 2 -21.56 -5.48 -24.43
CA SER A 2 -21.65 -6.47 -25.49
C SER A 2 -20.64 -5.95 -26.51
N ARG A 3 -19.77 -6.81 -27.05
CA ARG A 3 -18.97 -6.53 -28.24
C ARG A 3 -19.90 -5.88 -29.29
N ILE A 4 -19.80 -4.57 -29.50
CA ILE A 4 -20.44 -3.93 -30.65
C ILE A 4 -19.55 -4.27 -31.82
N ARG A 5 -19.79 -5.47 -32.34
CA ARG A 5 -19.50 -5.84 -33.71
C ARG A 5 -20.05 -4.71 -34.56
N SER A 6 -19.25 -4.25 -35.51
CA SER A 6 -19.59 -3.33 -36.60
C SER A 6 -20.93 -3.62 -37.31
N GLY A 7 -21.58 -4.77 -37.05
CA GLY A 7 -22.95 -5.10 -37.47
C GLY A 7 -24.09 -4.45 -36.65
N GLY A 8 -23.86 -3.99 -35.41
CA GLY A 8 -24.93 -3.37 -34.59
C GLY A 8 -25.37 -2.00 -35.10
N ILE A 9 -24.42 -1.21 -35.59
CA ILE A 9 -24.66 0.09 -36.24
C ILE A 9 -25.40 -0.12 -37.57
N LEU A 10 -25.08 -1.19 -38.31
CA LEU A 10 -25.81 -1.59 -39.52
C LEU A 10 -27.29 -1.90 -39.22
N LEU A 11 -27.60 -2.56 -38.11
CA LEU A 11 -28.99 -2.89 -37.73
C LEU A 11 -29.79 -1.67 -37.23
N VAL A 12 -29.19 -0.80 -36.40
CA VAL A 12 -29.88 0.41 -35.90
C VAL A 12 -30.16 1.42 -37.03
N LEU A 13 -29.32 1.46 -38.05
CA LEU A 13 -29.55 2.28 -39.26
C LEU A 13 -30.48 1.59 -40.28
N ALA A 14 -30.50 0.26 -40.34
CA ALA A 14 -31.36 -0.50 -41.25
C ALA A 14 -32.83 -0.55 -40.82
N VAL A 15 -33.14 -0.52 -39.52
CA VAL A 15 -34.53 -0.66 -39.01
C VAL A 15 -35.44 0.51 -39.41
N PRO A 16 -35.06 1.80 -39.28
CA PRO A 16 -35.87 2.91 -39.77
C PRO A 16 -36.03 2.89 -41.30
N PHE A 17 -34.99 2.45 -42.01
CA PHE A 17 -34.99 2.32 -43.46
C PHE A 17 -35.90 1.16 -43.93
N ALA A 18 -35.89 0.03 -43.22
CA ALA A 18 -36.72 -1.14 -43.51
C ALA A 18 -38.20 -0.90 -43.23
N LEU A 19 -38.53 -0.21 -42.12
CA LEU A 19 -39.91 0.21 -41.81
C LEU A 19 -40.44 1.22 -42.84
N TYR A 20 -39.59 2.12 -43.35
CA TYR A 20 -39.94 3.05 -44.42
C TYR A 20 -40.10 2.35 -45.79
N ILE A 21 -39.27 1.34 -46.09
CA ILE A 21 -39.40 0.52 -47.30
C ILE A 21 -40.67 -0.35 -47.25
N LEU A 22 -40.97 -1.00 -46.12
CA LEU A 22 -42.20 -1.80 -45.95
C LEU A 22 -43.46 -0.95 -46.10
N TRP A 23 -43.46 0.25 -45.53
CA TRP A 23 -44.57 1.20 -45.65
C TRP A 23 -44.84 1.62 -47.10
N GLN A 24 -43.78 1.80 -47.91
CA GLN A 24 -43.88 2.19 -49.32
C GLN A 24 -44.21 1.02 -50.26
N VAL A 25 -43.76 -0.20 -49.95
CA VAL A 25 -44.10 -1.40 -50.73
C VAL A 25 -45.55 -1.84 -50.49
N GLN A 26 -46.07 -1.75 -49.25
CA GLN A 26 -47.48 -2.01 -48.96
C GLN A 26 -48.43 -1.00 -49.59
N ALA A 27 -47.99 0.24 -49.83
CA ALA A 27 -48.79 1.27 -50.46
C ALA A 27 -48.99 1.09 -51.98
N GLY A 28 -48.23 0.20 -52.64
CA GLY A 28 -48.21 0.09 -54.11
C GLY A 28 -48.31 -1.32 -54.73
N ALA A 29 -48.26 -2.40 -53.96
CA ALA A 29 -48.22 -3.76 -54.53
C ALA A 29 -49.40 -4.65 -54.08
N ARG A 30 -50.10 -5.25 -55.06
CA ARG A 30 -51.03 -6.37 -54.85
C ARG A 30 -50.31 -7.54 -54.16
N ALA A 31 -51.09 -8.33 -53.43
CA ALA A 31 -50.70 -9.41 -52.52
C ALA A 31 -49.90 -10.60 -53.13
N ASP A 32 -49.50 -10.55 -54.39
CA ASP A 32 -48.89 -11.69 -55.11
C ASP A 32 -47.35 -11.73 -55.04
N PHE A 33 -46.71 -10.67 -54.55
CA PHE A 33 -45.26 -10.67 -54.32
C PHE A 33 -44.94 -11.03 -52.86
N ALA A 34 -44.63 -12.30 -52.62
CA ALA A 34 -44.12 -12.72 -51.31
C ALA A 34 -42.82 -11.97 -51.00
N ALA A 35 -42.85 -11.12 -49.96
CA ALA A 35 -41.68 -10.37 -49.51
C ALA A 35 -40.55 -11.36 -49.13
N PRO A 36 -39.29 -11.11 -49.56
CA PRO A 36 -38.18 -11.97 -49.19
C PRO A 36 -38.00 -11.93 -47.66
N ALA A 37 -37.89 -13.12 -47.05
CA ALA A 37 -37.81 -13.28 -45.61
C ALA A 37 -36.67 -12.42 -45.03
N ALA A 38 -37.04 -11.48 -44.16
CA ALA A 38 -36.10 -10.57 -43.54
C ALA A 38 -35.06 -11.36 -42.71
N PRO A 39 -33.78 -10.93 -42.71
CA PRO A 39 -32.81 -11.51 -41.81
C PRO A 39 -33.22 -11.29 -40.35
N PRO A 40 -32.87 -12.20 -39.43
CA PRO A 40 -33.29 -12.14 -38.03
C PRO A 40 -32.76 -10.87 -37.34
N GLU A 41 -33.59 -10.22 -36.52
CA GLU A 41 -33.29 -8.96 -35.81
C GLU A 41 -32.06 -9.01 -34.89
N LYS A 42 -31.65 -10.20 -34.47
CA LYS A 42 -30.50 -10.40 -33.58
C LYS A 42 -29.30 -10.89 -34.36
N ALA A 43 -28.21 -10.11 -34.32
CA ALA A 43 -26.94 -10.50 -34.92
C ALA A 43 -26.41 -11.78 -34.24
N PRO A 44 -26.09 -12.85 -35.00
CA PRO A 44 -25.54 -14.06 -34.43
C PRO A 44 -24.15 -13.80 -33.84
N THR A 45 -23.82 -14.51 -32.76
CA THR A 45 -22.59 -14.37 -31.96
C THR A 45 -21.40 -15.18 -32.48
N ASP A 46 -21.56 -15.96 -33.55
CA ASP A 46 -20.50 -16.76 -34.18
C ASP A 46 -19.96 -16.07 -35.45
N PRO A 47 -18.62 -15.92 -35.65
CA PRO A 47 -18.02 -15.37 -36.87
C PRO A 47 -18.46 -16.06 -38.18
N LYS A 48 -18.65 -17.39 -38.18
CA LYS A 48 -19.13 -18.12 -39.37
C LYS A 48 -20.58 -17.79 -39.68
N GLN A 49 -21.41 -17.63 -38.63
CA GLN A 49 -22.78 -17.19 -38.79
C GLN A 49 -22.87 -15.71 -39.18
N LEU A 50 -21.93 -14.86 -38.75
CA LEU A 50 -21.85 -13.45 -39.15
C LEU A 50 -21.54 -13.31 -40.64
N ALA A 51 -20.59 -14.12 -41.17
CA ALA A 51 -20.30 -14.18 -42.59
C ALA A 51 -21.50 -14.71 -43.40
N ALA A 52 -22.21 -15.72 -42.87
CA ALA A 52 -23.44 -16.23 -43.47
C ALA A 52 -24.58 -15.19 -43.44
N THR A 53 -24.72 -14.40 -42.37
CA THR A 53 -25.69 -13.31 -42.27
C THR A 53 -25.33 -12.16 -43.20
N LYS A 54 -24.04 -11.84 -43.36
CA LYS A 54 -23.55 -10.86 -44.34
C LYS A 54 -23.88 -11.30 -45.76
N SER A 55 -23.59 -12.55 -46.11
CA SER A 55 -23.94 -13.12 -47.41
C SER A 55 -25.46 -13.18 -47.63
N LYS A 56 -26.25 -13.48 -46.59
CA LYS A 56 -27.72 -13.41 -46.66
C LYS A 56 -28.24 -11.99 -46.83
N ALA A 57 -27.62 -10.99 -46.20
CA ALA A 57 -28.00 -9.59 -46.34
C ALA A 57 -27.62 -9.04 -47.73
N GLU A 58 -26.45 -9.41 -48.26
CA GLU A 58 -26.02 -9.10 -49.62
C GLU A 58 -26.95 -9.76 -50.64
N LYS A 59 -27.29 -11.03 -50.44
CA LYS A 59 -28.27 -11.74 -51.27
C LYS A 59 -29.65 -11.11 -51.18
N TRP A 60 -30.14 -10.79 -49.99
CA TRP A 60 -31.43 -10.11 -49.79
C TRP A 60 -31.45 -8.72 -50.44
N ALA A 61 -30.36 -7.95 -50.35
CA ALA A 61 -30.25 -6.67 -51.05
C ALA A 61 -30.24 -6.85 -52.58
N GLY A 62 -29.58 -7.89 -53.08
CA GLY A 62 -29.63 -8.29 -54.49
C GLY A 62 -31.05 -8.69 -54.92
N ASP A 63 -31.72 -9.52 -54.13
CA ASP A 63 -33.09 -9.98 -54.37
C ASP A 63 -34.06 -8.79 -54.33
N VAL A 64 -33.93 -7.84 -53.40
CA VAL A 64 -34.74 -6.61 -53.36
C VAL A 64 -34.47 -5.74 -54.59
N ARG A 65 -33.22 -5.56 -55.03
CA ARG A 65 -32.91 -4.83 -56.27
C ARG A 65 -33.55 -5.53 -57.48
N GLN A 66 -33.51 -6.85 -57.52
CA GLN A 66 -34.09 -7.66 -58.57
C GLN A 66 -35.62 -7.61 -58.54
N THR A 67 -36.25 -7.71 -57.36
CA THR A 67 -37.69 -7.55 -57.19
C THR A 67 -38.14 -6.14 -57.55
N VAL A 68 -37.37 -5.10 -57.22
CA VAL A 68 -37.66 -3.72 -57.67
C VAL A 68 -37.54 -3.60 -59.19
N ALA A 69 -36.50 -4.19 -59.80
CA ALA A 69 -36.33 -4.21 -61.25
C ALA A 69 -37.43 -5.00 -61.98
N VAL A 70 -37.92 -6.09 -61.36
CA VAL A 70 -39.02 -6.93 -61.85
C VAL A 70 -40.37 -6.24 -61.65
N VAL A 71 -40.65 -5.63 -60.49
CA VAL A 71 -41.88 -4.86 -60.25
C VAL A 71 -41.99 -3.68 -61.24
N LEU A 72 -40.86 -3.11 -61.66
CA LEU A 72 -40.79 -2.11 -62.73
C LEU A 72 -41.01 -2.66 -64.16
N GLN A 73 -41.01 -3.98 -64.36
CA GLN A 73 -41.13 -4.63 -65.68
C GLN A 73 -42.43 -5.42 -65.91
N TYR A 74 -43.29 -5.62 -64.91
CA TYR A 74 -44.46 -6.52 -65.05
C TYR A 74 -45.80 -5.81 -65.27
N ARG A 75 -45.93 -5.22 -66.46
CA ARG A 75 -47.11 -5.27 -67.31
C ARG A 75 -46.61 -5.36 -68.76
N VAL A 76 -47.18 -6.25 -69.58
CA VAL A 76 -46.93 -6.25 -71.03
C VAL A 76 -47.38 -4.89 -71.58
N PRO A 77 -46.51 -4.11 -72.24
CA PRO A 77 -46.84 -2.74 -72.66
C PRO A 77 -48.11 -2.74 -73.50
N GLY A 78 -49.15 -2.11 -72.98
CA GLY A 78 -50.38 -1.84 -73.70
C GLY A 78 -50.27 -0.53 -74.48
N PRO A 79 -51.16 -0.27 -75.44
CA PRO A 79 -51.17 0.99 -76.21
C PRO A 79 -51.39 2.24 -75.36
N GLU A 80 -51.77 2.08 -74.09
CA GLU A 80 -51.96 3.14 -73.09
C GLU A 80 -50.65 3.51 -72.35
N ASP A 81 -49.65 2.62 -72.33
CA ASP A 81 -48.42 2.78 -71.54
C ASP A 81 -47.45 3.70 -72.29
N LYS A 82 -47.24 4.91 -71.77
CA LYS A 82 -46.32 5.88 -72.39
C LYS A 82 -44.98 5.91 -71.66
N ALA A 83 -43.88 6.08 -72.39
CA ALA A 83 -42.52 6.14 -71.82
C ALA A 83 -42.32 7.32 -70.84
N ASP A 84 -43.22 8.30 -70.89
CA ASP A 84 -43.31 9.50 -70.06
C ASP A 84 -44.32 9.37 -68.91
N ASP A 85 -44.76 8.15 -68.55
CA ASP A 85 -45.62 7.92 -67.39
C ASP A 85 -44.98 8.51 -66.11
N PRO A 86 -45.65 9.47 -65.44
CA PRO A 86 -45.09 10.20 -64.31
C PRO A 86 -44.82 9.30 -63.10
N ASP A 87 -45.60 8.24 -62.91
CA ASP A 87 -45.46 7.32 -61.77
C ASP A 87 -44.28 6.37 -61.98
N CYS A 88 -44.12 5.81 -63.18
CA CYS A 88 -42.95 5.01 -63.55
C CYS A 88 -41.65 5.82 -63.46
N ASN A 89 -41.68 7.07 -63.93
CA ASN A 89 -40.55 7.99 -63.82
C ASN A 89 -40.25 8.38 -62.36
N ALA A 90 -41.27 8.53 -61.52
CA ALA A 90 -41.08 8.79 -60.10
C ALA A 90 -40.43 7.60 -59.39
N ILE A 91 -40.87 6.36 -59.68
CA ILE A 91 -40.28 5.14 -59.11
C ILE A 91 -38.84 4.96 -59.58
N ALA A 92 -38.54 5.16 -60.87
CA ALA A 92 -37.18 5.07 -61.41
C ALA A 92 -36.23 6.10 -60.76
N LYS A 93 -36.70 7.35 -60.58
CA LYS A 93 -35.93 8.39 -59.86
C LYS A 93 -35.71 8.05 -58.40
N ALA A 94 -36.72 7.51 -57.72
CA ALA A 94 -36.60 7.08 -56.33
C ALA A 94 -35.62 5.89 -56.18
N ALA A 95 -35.65 4.92 -57.11
CA ALA A 95 -34.72 3.80 -57.14
C ALA A 95 -33.27 4.26 -57.40
N ALA A 96 -33.07 5.19 -58.35
CA ALA A 96 -31.76 5.77 -58.63
C ALA A 96 -31.21 6.53 -57.41
N ALA A 97 -32.02 7.36 -56.76
CA ALA A 97 -31.63 8.08 -55.53
C ALA A 97 -31.23 7.11 -54.40
N ARG A 98 -31.97 6.01 -54.22
CA ARG A 98 -31.65 4.96 -53.25
C ARG A 98 -30.37 4.20 -53.59
N GLY A 99 -30.10 3.98 -54.88
CA GLY A 99 -28.84 3.39 -55.34
C GLY A 99 -27.64 4.23 -54.89
N VAL A 100 -27.75 5.56 -55.02
CA VAL A 100 -26.70 6.50 -54.59
C VAL A 100 -26.48 6.44 -53.07
N ASP A 101 -27.56 6.40 -52.27
CA ASP A 101 -27.45 6.29 -50.80
C ASP A 101 -26.75 4.98 -50.36
N LEU A 102 -27.04 3.85 -51.02
CA LEU A 102 -26.40 2.57 -50.74
C LEU A 102 -24.90 2.59 -51.11
N THR A 103 -24.55 3.18 -52.25
CA THR A 103 -23.15 3.37 -52.64
C THR A 103 -22.40 4.27 -51.65
N ASP A 104 -23.05 5.30 -51.12
CA ASP A 104 -22.45 6.18 -50.11
C ASP A 104 -22.27 5.48 -48.76
N LEU A 105 -23.20 4.62 -48.37
CA LEU A 105 -23.04 3.74 -47.22
C LEU A 105 -21.84 2.79 -47.41
N GLU A 106 -21.71 2.16 -48.58
CA GLU A 106 -20.57 1.30 -48.91
C GLU A 106 -19.25 2.08 -48.84
N LYS A 107 -19.20 3.30 -49.39
CA LYS A 107 -18.02 4.19 -49.27
C LYS A 107 -17.71 4.51 -47.80
N PHE A 108 -18.70 4.87 -46.99
CA PHE A 108 -18.51 5.15 -45.57
C PHE A 108 -18.02 3.93 -44.77
N LEU A 109 -18.52 2.74 -45.09
CA LEU A 109 -18.11 1.48 -44.45
C LEU A 109 -16.75 0.98 -44.93
N SER A 110 -16.38 1.28 -46.18
CA SER A 110 -15.08 0.90 -46.75
C SER A 110 -13.91 1.61 -46.08
N GLY A 111 -14.15 2.72 -45.36
CA GLY A 111 -13.11 3.47 -44.66
C GLY A 111 -12.18 4.24 -45.61
N VAL A 112 -12.57 4.43 -46.87
CA VAL A 112 -11.85 5.29 -47.83
C VAL A 112 -11.65 6.68 -47.24
N ASP A 113 -10.47 7.25 -47.44
CA ASP A 113 -10.13 8.56 -46.91
C ASP A 113 -10.79 9.66 -47.77
N ARG A 114 -11.52 10.58 -47.12
CA ARG A 114 -12.31 11.68 -47.75
C ARG A 114 -13.22 11.25 -48.92
N PRO A 115 -14.18 10.36 -48.69
CA PRO A 115 -15.12 9.93 -49.72
C PRO A 115 -16.07 11.06 -50.12
N THR A 116 -16.36 11.16 -51.42
CA THR A 116 -17.39 12.07 -51.94
C THR A 116 -18.75 11.38 -51.91
N TYR A 117 -19.67 11.95 -51.13
CA TYR A 117 -21.05 11.49 -50.99
C TYR A 117 -21.98 12.33 -51.90
N ALA A 118 -22.92 11.66 -52.57
CA ALA A 118 -23.86 12.27 -53.51
C ALA A 118 -25.33 12.04 -53.13
N GLY A 119 -25.61 11.14 -52.19
CA GLY A 119 -26.95 10.76 -51.75
C GLY A 119 -27.60 11.78 -50.82
N ALA A 120 -28.83 11.50 -50.40
CA ALA A 120 -29.61 12.34 -49.52
C ALA A 120 -28.98 12.46 -48.12
N LEU A 121 -28.21 11.46 -47.69
CA LEU A 121 -27.53 11.42 -46.39
C LEU A 121 -26.10 11.97 -46.39
N LYS A 122 -25.65 12.60 -47.49
CA LYS A 122 -24.26 13.06 -47.66
C LYS A 122 -23.71 13.88 -46.49
N GLU A 123 -24.51 14.78 -45.92
CA GLU A 123 -24.12 15.66 -44.82
C GLU A 123 -23.88 14.87 -43.53
N ARG A 124 -24.73 13.87 -43.25
CA ARG A 124 -24.57 12.98 -42.09
C ARG A 124 -23.35 12.08 -42.23
N TYR A 125 -23.10 11.53 -43.42
CA TYR A 125 -21.90 10.71 -43.63
C TYR A 125 -20.62 11.54 -43.51
N ALA A 126 -20.62 12.79 -44.03
CA ALA A 126 -19.50 13.70 -43.85
C ALA A 126 -19.26 14.03 -42.36
N GLU A 127 -20.32 14.32 -41.60
CA GLU A 127 -20.23 14.56 -40.14
C GLU A 127 -19.69 13.34 -39.39
N TRP A 128 -20.21 12.14 -39.67
CA TRP A 128 -19.73 10.91 -39.06
C TRP A 128 -18.29 10.58 -39.41
N GLN A 129 -17.85 10.87 -40.62
CA GLN A 129 -16.44 10.70 -41.01
C GLN A 129 -15.53 11.64 -40.22
N VAL A 130 -15.93 12.90 -40.03
CA VAL A 130 -15.20 13.85 -39.18
C VAL A 130 -15.14 13.37 -37.74
N ASN A 131 -16.24 12.86 -37.19
CA ASN A 131 -16.29 12.36 -35.81
C ASN A 131 -15.44 11.08 -35.63
N LYS A 132 -15.41 10.17 -36.61
CA LYS A 132 -14.49 9.02 -36.61
C LYS A 132 -13.02 9.46 -36.57
N LEU A 133 -12.66 10.46 -37.36
CA LEU A 133 -11.28 11.00 -37.37
C LEU A 133 -10.91 11.66 -36.04
N LYS A 134 -11.83 12.41 -35.42
CA LYS A 134 -11.63 12.97 -34.07
C LYS A 134 -11.44 11.87 -33.04
N LEU A 135 -12.30 10.85 -33.08
CA LEU A 135 -12.22 9.71 -32.17
C LEU A 135 -10.86 9.02 -32.29
N ALA A 136 -10.41 8.72 -33.51
CA ALA A 136 -9.11 8.09 -33.77
C ALA A 136 -7.94 8.90 -33.20
N LYS A 137 -7.96 10.24 -33.33
CA LYS A 137 -6.96 11.12 -32.71
C LYS A 137 -6.99 11.05 -31.18
N SER A 138 -8.17 10.99 -30.58
CA SER A 138 -8.31 10.81 -29.13
C SER A 138 -7.79 9.44 -28.68
N GLU A 139 -8.03 8.37 -29.45
CA GLU A 139 -7.47 7.05 -29.16
C GLU A 139 -5.93 7.07 -29.20
N GLU A 140 -5.35 7.69 -30.22
CA GLU A 140 -3.90 7.84 -30.35
C GLU A 140 -3.31 8.64 -29.19
N ALA A 141 -3.97 9.72 -28.75
CA ALA A 141 -3.53 10.50 -27.59
C ALA A 141 -3.58 9.69 -26.28
N ILE A 142 -4.62 8.88 -26.08
CA ILE A 142 -4.75 8.00 -24.90
C ILE A 142 -3.66 6.92 -24.92
N GLU A 143 -3.46 6.25 -26.06
CA GLU A 143 -2.41 5.23 -26.20
C GLU A 143 -1.01 5.83 -26.06
N ALA A 144 -0.78 7.03 -26.58
CA ALA A 144 0.49 7.75 -26.40
C ALA A 144 0.76 8.06 -24.94
N TRP A 145 -0.26 8.50 -24.18
CA TRP A 145 -0.14 8.71 -22.73
C TRP A 145 0.18 7.39 -21.99
N LEU A 146 -0.49 6.30 -22.35
CA LEU A 146 -0.29 4.98 -21.75
C LEU A 146 1.08 4.37 -22.10
N ARG A 147 1.71 4.75 -23.21
CA ARG A 147 3.08 4.32 -23.57
C ARG A 147 4.17 5.23 -23.02
N SER A 148 3.90 6.53 -22.87
CA SER A 148 4.92 7.51 -22.44
C SER A 148 5.29 7.35 -20.97
N PRO A 149 6.56 7.47 -20.56
CA PRO A 149 6.92 7.44 -19.14
C PRO A 149 6.22 8.56 -18.39
N LEU A 150 5.70 8.26 -17.19
CA LEU A 150 5.09 9.29 -16.35
C LEU A 150 6.19 10.18 -15.74
N PRO A 151 5.91 11.47 -15.50
CA PRO A 151 6.73 12.26 -14.59
C PRO A 151 6.72 11.61 -13.20
N VAL A 152 7.73 11.91 -12.37
CA VAL A 152 7.84 11.35 -11.02
C VAL A 152 6.55 11.64 -10.22
N VAL A 153 5.82 10.58 -9.87
CA VAL A 153 4.67 10.65 -8.99
C VAL A 153 5.09 10.17 -7.60
N ASP A 154 5.40 11.11 -6.71
CA ASP A 154 5.86 10.80 -5.34
C ASP A 154 4.94 11.33 -4.22
N THR A 155 3.73 11.79 -4.59
CA THR A 155 2.70 12.24 -3.66
C THR A 155 1.30 11.92 -4.16
N GLN A 156 0.33 11.91 -3.24
CA GLN A 156 -1.08 11.77 -3.59
C GLN A 156 -1.57 12.90 -4.50
N THR A 157 -1.13 14.14 -4.27
CA THR A 157 -1.48 15.30 -5.10
C THR A 157 -0.96 15.13 -6.52
N ALA A 158 0.29 14.70 -6.69
CA ALA A 158 0.85 14.40 -8.00
C ALA A 158 0.07 13.27 -8.71
N ALA A 159 -0.31 12.22 -7.98
CA ALA A 159 -1.09 11.11 -8.54
C ALA A 159 -2.46 11.57 -9.06
N VAL A 160 -3.18 12.38 -8.26
CA VAL A 160 -4.47 12.96 -8.64
C VAL A 160 -4.32 13.88 -9.85
N GLN A 161 -3.30 14.74 -9.89
CA GLN A 161 -3.09 15.65 -11.01
C GLN A 161 -2.77 14.89 -12.32
N THR A 162 -1.93 13.85 -12.23
CA THR A 162 -1.61 12.98 -13.36
C THR A 162 -2.85 12.28 -13.90
N LEU A 163 -3.67 11.68 -13.04
CA LEU A 163 -4.93 11.04 -13.45
C LEU A 163 -5.95 12.03 -13.99
N LYS A 164 -6.04 13.24 -13.44
CA LYS A 164 -6.93 14.29 -13.94
C LYS A 164 -6.60 14.68 -15.38
N SER A 165 -5.32 14.70 -15.76
CA SER A 165 -4.90 14.95 -17.15
C SER A 165 -5.36 13.82 -18.09
N PHE A 166 -5.35 12.58 -17.60
CA PHE A 166 -5.83 11.42 -18.36
C PHE A 166 -7.35 11.37 -18.48
N ASP A 167 -8.06 11.72 -17.40
CA ASP A 167 -9.52 11.78 -17.39
C ASP A 167 -10.05 12.81 -18.41
N ALA A 168 -9.32 13.89 -18.67
CA ALA A 168 -9.64 14.83 -19.73
C ALA A 168 -9.59 14.17 -21.12
N LEU A 169 -8.57 13.35 -21.41
CA LEU A 169 -8.47 12.61 -22.67
C LEU A 169 -9.62 11.61 -22.83
N ILE A 170 -10.00 10.92 -21.74
CA ILE A 170 -11.15 10.01 -21.72
C ILE A 170 -12.46 10.76 -21.92
N ALA A 171 -12.61 11.95 -21.33
CA ALA A 171 -13.80 12.78 -21.52
C ALA A 171 -13.91 13.23 -22.99
N ASP A 172 -12.81 13.66 -23.61
CA ASP A 172 -12.78 14.03 -25.03
C ASP A 172 -13.11 12.84 -25.93
N TYR A 173 -12.61 11.64 -25.62
CA TYR A 173 -12.98 10.40 -26.33
C TYR A 173 -14.47 10.08 -26.21
N ARG A 174 -15.06 10.28 -25.03
CA ARG A 174 -16.49 9.97 -24.76
C ARG A 174 -17.46 11.03 -25.27
N LYS A 175 -16.98 12.23 -25.61
CA LYS A 175 -17.81 13.35 -26.09
C LYS A 175 -18.61 12.96 -27.35
N ASP A 176 -17.98 12.20 -28.24
CA ASP A 176 -18.60 11.68 -29.45
C ASP A 176 -19.17 10.26 -29.20
N SER A 177 -20.24 10.20 -28.40
CA SER A 177 -20.84 8.97 -27.86
C SER A 177 -21.33 7.95 -28.90
N THR A 178 -21.51 8.36 -30.16
CA THR A 178 -21.98 7.50 -31.24
C THR A 178 -20.95 6.43 -31.64
N PHE A 179 -19.66 6.73 -31.51
CA PHE A 179 -18.57 5.84 -31.95
C PHE A 179 -17.64 5.39 -30.82
N ALA A 180 -17.69 6.06 -29.66
CA ALA A 180 -16.82 5.75 -28.53
C ALA A 180 -17.13 4.38 -27.91
N ASP A 181 -16.09 3.56 -27.73
CA ASP A 181 -16.20 2.28 -27.03
C ASP A 181 -16.07 2.50 -25.51
N SER A 182 -17.19 2.42 -24.81
CA SER A 182 -17.23 2.57 -23.35
C SER A 182 -16.41 1.50 -22.60
N ALA A 183 -16.29 0.28 -23.13
CA ALA A 183 -15.51 -0.79 -22.52
C ALA A 183 -14.01 -0.52 -22.68
N LYS A 184 -13.59 -0.10 -23.88
CA LYS A 184 -12.21 0.33 -24.16
C LYS A 184 -11.80 1.50 -23.27
N ALA A 185 -12.64 2.53 -23.16
CA ALA A 185 -12.41 3.66 -22.28
C ALA A 185 -12.29 3.26 -20.80
N THR A 186 -13.06 2.27 -20.35
CA THR A 186 -12.98 1.78 -18.97
C THR A 186 -11.67 1.02 -18.73
N ALA A 187 -11.24 0.19 -19.69
CA ALA A 187 -9.96 -0.52 -19.60
C ALA A 187 -8.77 0.45 -19.51
N TRP A 188 -8.77 1.48 -20.35
CA TRP A 188 -7.76 2.54 -20.31
C TRP A 188 -7.70 3.31 -18.99
N GLN A 189 -8.85 3.60 -18.36
CA GLN A 189 -8.88 4.23 -17.03
C GLN A 189 -8.21 3.36 -15.96
N ILE A 190 -8.47 2.06 -15.99
CA ILE A 190 -7.84 1.10 -15.06
C ILE A 190 -6.34 1.00 -15.32
N GLU A 191 -5.93 0.87 -16.59
CA GLU A 191 -4.51 0.84 -16.97
C GLU A 191 -3.77 2.10 -16.51
N ALA A 192 -4.36 3.29 -16.70
CA ALA A 192 -3.78 4.54 -16.26
C ALA A 192 -3.59 4.60 -14.74
N ARG A 193 -4.57 4.12 -13.97
CA ARG A 193 -4.50 4.07 -12.51
C ARG A 193 -3.45 3.08 -12.03
N VAL A 194 -3.35 1.90 -12.66
CA VAL A 194 -2.29 0.92 -12.39
C VAL A 194 -0.92 1.53 -12.66
N LYS A 195 -0.74 2.24 -13.77
CA LYS A 195 0.52 2.92 -14.11
C LYS A 195 0.93 3.98 -13.09
N VAL A 196 -0.02 4.75 -12.56
CA VAL A 196 0.22 5.73 -11.50
C VAL A 196 0.59 5.05 -10.19
N LEU A 197 -0.07 3.94 -9.85
CA LEU A 197 0.27 3.11 -8.70
C LEU A 197 1.68 2.53 -8.78
N GLU A 198 2.10 2.05 -9.95
CA GLU A 198 3.47 1.57 -10.19
C GLU A 198 4.51 2.69 -10.01
N SER A 199 4.20 3.92 -10.46
CA SER A 199 5.07 5.07 -10.21
C SER A 199 5.18 5.43 -8.73
N LEU A 200 4.07 5.36 -7.98
CA LEU A 200 4.08 5.59 -6.53
C LEU A 200 4.89 4.51 -5.80
N GLU A 201 4.74 3.24 -6.19
CA GLU A 201 5.51 2.12 -5.63
C GLU A 201 7.00 2.30 -5.89
N ALA A 202 7.40 2.65 -7.12
CA ALA A 202 8.79 2.96 -7.45
C ALA A 202 9.36 4.11 -6.59
N ALA A 203 8.56 5.16 -6.35
CA ALA A 203 8.95 6.28 -5.50
C ALA A 203 9.04 5.91 -4.00
N ALA A 204 8.27 4.92 -3.55
CA ALA A 204 8.15 4.52 -2.14
C ALA A 204 9.35 3.72 -1.62
N HIS A 205 10.02 2.95 -2.47
CA HIS A 205 11.13 2.08 -2.07
C HIS A 205 12.26 2.83 -1.35
N ARG A 206 12.80 3.88 -1.99
CA ARG A 206 13.97 4.59 -1.44
C ARG A 206 13.70 5.25 -0.07
N PRO A 207 12.63 6.06 0.11
CA PRO A 207 12.33 6.63 1.43
C PRO A 207 12.08 5.56 2.50
N TYR A 208 11.45 4.45 2.13
CA TYR A 208 11.23 3.33 3.04
C TYR A 208 12.55 2.71 3.51
N ASP A 209 13.46 2.42 2.58
CA ASP A 209 14.78 1.87 2.90
C ASP A 209 15.63 2.84 3.74
N GLU A 210 15.55 4.15 3.47
CA GLU A 210 16.22 5.19 4.26
C GLU A 210 15.72 5.21 5.71
N VAL A 211 14.41 5.10 5.95
CA VAL A 211 13.86 5.00 7.32
C VAL A 211 14.23 3.68 8.00
N LEU A 212 14.28 2.58 7.24
CA LEU A 212 14.70 1.30 7.78
C LEU A 212 16.19 1.28 8.19
N ALA A 213 17.01 2.17 7.66
CA ALA A 213 18.40 2.33 8.11
C ALA A 213 18.54 3.09 9.45
N LEU A 214 17.52 3.86 9.87
CA LEU A 214 17.57 4.63 11.13
C LEU A 214 17.53 3.73 12.37
N THR A 215 18.19 4.14 13.45
CA THR A 215 18.11 3.43 14.73
C THR A 215 16.78 3.70 15.43
N LEU A 216 16.26 2.73 16.17
CA LEU A 216 15.05 2.90 16.98
C LEU A 216 15.36 3.66 18.30
N PRO A 217 14.40 4.44 18.85
CA PRO A 217 13.07 4.76 18.29
C PRO A 217 13.14 5.59 17.01
N LEU A 218 12.21 5.37 16.07
CA LEU A 218 12.17 6.21 14.87
C LEU A 218 11.81 7.66 15.26
N PRO A 219 12.38 8.68 14.58
CA PRO A 219 12.00 10.07 14.78
C PRO A 219 10.51 10.31 14.53
N ASN A 220 9.91 11.27 15.23
CA ASN A 220 8.50 11.59 15.05
C ASN A 220 8.26 12.10 13.61
N PRO A 221 7.30 11.50 12.86
CA PRO A 221 7.01 11.88 11.48
C PRO A 221 6.59 13.34 11.31
N ARG A 222 6.06 14.01 12.35
CA ARG A 222 5.72 15.44 12.30
C ARG A 222 6.94 16.36 12.26
N THR A 223 8.10 15.85 12.65
CA THR A 223 9.34 16.63 12.81
C THR A 223 10.46 16.18 11.88
N ASN A 224 10.35 14.97 11.32
CA ASN A 224 11.37 14.38 10.47
C ASN A 224 10.81 14.10 9.07
N LYS A 225 11.29 14.85 8.07
CA LYS A 225 10.85 14.75 6.67
C LYS A 225 11.09 13.39 6.03
N VAL A 226 12.10 12.63 6.49
CA VAL A 226 12.42 11.30 5.95
C VAL A 226 11.34 10.31 6.36
N VAL A 227 10.96 10.32 7.65
CA VAL A 227 9.88 9.48 8.19
C VAL A 227 8.51 9.90 7.63
N GLU A 228 8.27 11.21 7.52
CA GLU A 228 7.07 11.76 6.89
C GLU A 228 6.90 11.23 5.45
N LYS A 229 7.95 11.33 4.62
CA LYS A 229 7.91 10.89 3.23
C LYS A 229 7.73 9.37 3.10
N ALA A 230 8.39 8.58 3.94
CA ALA A 230 8.26 7.12 3.94
C ALA A 230 6.86 6.64 4.35
N LEU A 231 6.12 7.41 5.16
CA LEU A 231 4.73 7.11 5.51
C LEU A 231 3.74 7.65 4.48
N GLY A 232 3.99 8.82 3.90
CA GLY A 232 3.07 9.46 2.96
C GLY A 232 2.85 8.69 1.66
N LEU A 233 3.87 7.99 1.17
CA LEU A 233 3.81 7.21 -0.07
C LEU A 233 2.92 5.96 0.04
N PRO A 234 3.08 5.09 1.05
CA PRO A 234 2.13 4.02 1.33
C PRO A 234 0.68 4.49 1.49
N VAL A 235 0.46 5.64 2.15
CA VAL A 235 -0.88 6.24 2.29
C VAL A 235 -1.45 6.62 0.92
N ALA A 236 -0.65 7.23 0.05
CA ALA A 236 -1.05 7.56 -1.31
C ALA A 236 -1.38 6.30 -2.14
N ILE A 237 -0.56 5.25 -2.04
CA ILE A 237 -0.81 3.95 -2.70
C ILE A 237 -2.15 3.38 -2.24
N ARG A 238 -2.40 3.33 -0.92
CA ARG A 238 -3.65 2.82 -0.35
C ARG A 238 -4.88 3.58 -0.85
N GLU A 239 -4.80 4.92 -0.92
CA GLU A 239 -5.92 5.71 -1.43
C GLU A 239 -6.16 5.48 -2.92
N GLN A 240 -5.12 5.37 -3.74
CA GLN A 240 -5.27 5.05 -5.17
C GLN A 240 -5.80 3.63 -5.41
N VAL A 241 -5.42 2.66 -4.57
CA VAL A 241 -5.97 1.30 -4.62
C VAL A 241 -7.44 1.27 -4.25
N ARG A 242 -7.86 2.02 -3.22
CA ARG A 242 -9.29 2.15 -2.88
C ARG A 242 -10.12 2.67 -4.06
N LEU A 243 -9.56 3.62 -4.82
CA LEU A 243 -10.20 4.14 -6.04
C LEU A 243 -10.22 3.10 -7.18
N LEU A 244 -9.14 2.32 -7.33
CA LEU A 244 -9.05 1.22 -8.30
C LEU A 244 -10.10 0.13 -8.01
N GLU A 245 -10.24 -0.28 -6.75
CA GLU A 245 -11.25 -1.26 -6.33
C GLU A 245 -12.67 -0.76 -6.61
N ALA A 246 -12.93 0.53 -6.34
CA ALA A 246 -14.22 1.14 -6.66
C ALA A 246 -14.50 1.16 -8.18
N GLU A 247 -13.47 1.34 -9.02
CA GLU A 247 -13.61 1.25 -10.48
C GLU A 247 -13.87 -0.18 -10.95
N LEU A 248 -13.15 -1.17 -10.41
CA LEU A 248 -13.40 -2.59 -10.70
C LEU A 248 -14.81 -3.01 -10.28
N ALA A 249 -15.27 -2.60 -9.10
CA ALA A 249 -16.63 -2.86 -8.64
C ALA A 249 -17.69 -2.25 -9.57
N ARG A 250 -17.44 -1.05 -10.12
CA ARG A 250 -18.33 -0.43 -11.12
C ARG A 250 -18.34 -1.21 -12.44
N VAL A 251 -17.19 -1.72 -12.89
CA VAL A 251 -17.09 -2.57 -14.08
C VAL A 251 -17.91 -3.85 -13.91
N GLU A 252 -17.76 -4.50 -12.76
CA GLU A 252 -18.46 -5.72 -12.41
C GLU A 252 -19.97 -5.50 -12.34
N ALA A 253 -20.41 -4.44 -11.65
CA ALA A 253 -21.82 -4.04 -11.59
C ALA A 253 -22.40 -3.76 -12.99
N ALA A 254 -21.60 -3.16 -13.89
CA ALA A 254 -21.99 -2.92 -15.27
C ALA A 254 -21.92 -4.18 -16.17
N LYS A 255 -21.50 -5.35 -15.64
CA LYS A 255 -21.31 -6.60 -16.37
C LYS A 255 -20.47 -6.40 -17.63
N ARG A 256 -19.41 -5.60 -17.50
CA ARG A 256 -18.43 -5.33 -18.56
C ARG A 256 -17.27 -6.32 -18.42
N VAL A 257 -16.82 -6.84 -19.57
CA VAL A 257 -15.67 -7.75 -19.61
C VAL A 257 -14.45 -6.91 -19.90
N LEU A 258 -13.50 -6.87 -18.96
CA LEU A 258 -12.20 -6.26 -19.17
C LEU A 258 -11.25 -7.24 -19.88
N PRO A 259 -10.26 -6.74 -20.64
CA PRO A 259 -9.18 -7.58 -21.13
C PRO A 259 -8.46 -8.26 -19.96
N GLU A 260 -8.13 -9.54 -20.11
CA GLU A 260 -7.43 -10.32 -19.08
C GLU A 260 -6.12 -9.66 -18.58
N PRO A 261 -5.26 -9.09 -19.44
CA PRO A 261 -4.05 -8.40 -18.98
C PRO A 261 -4.33 -7.25 -18.00
N VAL A 262 -5.43 -6.51 -18.21
CA VAL A 262 -5.83 -5.37 -17.38
C VAL A 262 -6.29 -5.83 -16.01
N THR A 263 -7.16 -6.85 -15.98
CA THR A 263 -7.65 -7.44 -14.73
C THR A 263 -6.50 -8.04 -13.92
N LYS A 264 -5.57 -8.74 -14.59
CA LYS A 264 -4.39 -9.33 -13.94
C LYS A 264 -3.47 -8.26 -13.36
N ALA A 265 -3.21 -7.17 -14.09
CA ALA A 265 -2.38 -6.07 -13.62
C ALA A 265 -3.02 -5.36 -12.41
N ALA A 266 -4.32 -5.07 -12.48
CA ALA A 266 -5.06 -4.44 -11.39
C ALA A 266 -5.05 -5.29 -10.10
N ASN A 267 -5.37 -6.58 -10.20
CA ASN A 267 -5.35 -7.51 -9.06
C ASN A 267 -3.93 -7.68 -8.49
N SER A 268 -2.91 -7.69 -9.36
CA SER A 268 -1.52 -7.71 -8.91
C SER A 268 -1.15 -6.45 -8.13
N MET A 269 -1.61 -5.27 -8.56
CA MET A 269 -1.38 -4.03 -7.82
C MET A 269 -2.09 -4.01 -6.47
N ILE A 270 -3.35 -4.46 -6.40
CA ILE A 270 -4.09 -4.55 -5.14
C ILE A 270 -3.32 -5.41 -4.13
N ARG A 271 -2.86 -6.59 -4.55
CA ARG A 271 -2.05 -7.48 -3.70
C ARG A 271 -0.74 -6.84 -3.23
N ARG A 272 -0.03 -6.10 -4.10
CA ARG A 272 1.20 -5.38 -3.70
C ARG A 272 0.90 -4.22 -2.74
N ALA A 273 -0.23 -3.54 -2.91
CA ALA A 273 -0.62 -2.45 -2.03
C ALA A 273 -0.93 -2.91 -0.60
N ASP A 274 -1.44 -4.13 -0.41
CA ASP A 274 -1.59 -4.73 0.92
C ASP A 274 -0.24 -4.86 1.65
N GLU A 275 0.83 -5.19 0.92
CA GLU A 275 2.19 -5.24 1.48
C GLU A 275 2.66 -3.82 1.88
N TRP A 276 2.40 -2.83 1.05
CA TRP A 276 2.69 -1.43 1.38
C TRP A 276 1.90 -0.92 2.58
N ALA A 277 0.64 -1.32 2.73
CA ALA A 277 -0.16 -1.02 3.92
C ALA A 277 0.43 -1.68 5.18
N ALA A 278 0.93 -2.91 5.08
CA ALA A 278 1.63 -3.57 6.20
C ALA A 278 2.93 -2.82 6.56
N LYS A 279 3.70 -2.38 5.57
CA LYS A 279 4.92 -1.57 5.73
C LYS A 279 4.64 -0.23 6.43
N GLU A 280 3.57 0.47 6.04
CA GLU A 280 3.10 1.70 6.69
C GLU A 280 2.83 1.47 8.18
N GLN A 281 2.05 0.42 8.50
CA GLN A 281 1.68 0.10 9.87
C GLN A 281 2.90 -0.28 10.73
N LEU A 282 3.86 -1.00 10.15
CA LEU A 282 5.12 -1.31 10.83
C LEU A 282 5.92 -0.05 11.17
N LEU A 283 6.05 0.88 10.21
CA LEU A 283 6.75 2.14 10.48
C LEU A 283 6.06 2.96 11.58
N LEU A 284 4.72 3.02 11.58
CA LEU A 284 3.97 3.69 12.65
C LEU A 284 4.21 3.02 14.01
N LEU A 285 4.20 1.69 14.08
CA LEU A 285 4.49 0.95 15.30
C LEU A 285 5.92 1.21 15.80
N PHE A 286 6.91 1.26 14.92
CA PHE A 286 8.30 1.55 15.28
C PHE A 286 8.57 3.02 15.62
N ALA A 287 7.69 3.93 15.21
CA ALA A 287 7.74 5.35 15.53
C ALA A 287 6.95 5.71 16.81
N ASP A 288 6.27 4.76 17.44
CA ASP A 288 5.57 4.96 18.70
C ASP A 288 6.60 5.15 19.84
N PRO A 289 6.67 6.34 20.50
CA PRO A 289 7.59 6.55 21.60
C PRO A 289 7.11 5.91 22.91
N GLU A 290 5.81 5.64 23.07
CA GLU A 290 5.24 5.18 24.34
C GLU A 290 5.85 3.83 24.76
N ILE A 291 6.07 2.93 23.80
CA ILE A 291 6.65 1.61 24.03
C ILE A 291 8.04 1.66 24.70
N PHE A 292 8.83 2.71 24.46
CA PHE A 292 10.16 2.86 25.07
C PHE A 292 10.10 3.49 26.46
N THR A 293 8.97 4.10 26.83
CA THR A 293 8.76 4.77 28.12
C THR A 293 7.98 3.90 29.12
N ASP A 294 6.99 3.14 28.65
CA ASP A 294 6.11 2.29 29.46
C ASP A 294 6.20 0.81 29.02
N PRO A 295 6.84 -0.06 29.83
CA PRO A 295 6.96 -1.48 29.51
C PRO A 295 5.63 -2.22 29.36
N SER A 296 4.54 -1.72 29.98
CA SER A 296 3.24 -2.39 29.94
C SER A 296 2.61 -2.37 28.54
N LYS A 297 2.98 -1.39 27.72
CA LYS A 297 2.50 -1.23 26.33
C LYS A 297 3.00 -2.33 25.39
N ALA A 298 4.06 -3.05 25.76
CA ALA A 298 4.61 -4.12 24.93
C ALA A 298 3.63 -5.25 24.67
N ALA A 299 2.78 -5.58 25.64
CA ALA A 299 1.79 -6.64 25.53
C ALA A 299 0.77 -6.40 24.40
N GLU A 300 0.42 -5.13 24.13
CA GLU A 300 -0.49 -4.76 23.03
C GLU A 300 0.27 -4.53 21.70
N TRP A 301 1.47 -3.96 21.78
CA TRP A 301 2.26 -3.59 20.61
C TRP A 301 2.79 -4.81 19.85
N LEU A 302 3.28 -5.83 20.56
CA LEU A 302 3.91 -7.01 19.95
C LEU A 302 2.97 -7.83 19.05
N PRO A 303 1.73 -8.16 19.45
CA PRO A 303 0.77 -8.81 18.57
C PRO A 303 0.50 -8.03 17.28
N ARG A 304 0.50 -6.68 17.35
CA ARG A 304 0.29 -5.82 16.17
C ARG A 304 1.48 -5.93 15.20
N VAL A 305 2.71 -5.94 15.70
CA VAL A 305 3.91 -6.17 14.87
C VAL A 305 3.89 -7.56 14.25
N GLN A 306 3.55 -8.59 15.03
CA GLN A 306 3.44 -9.97 14.53
C GLN A 306 2.38 -10.10 13.43
N ALA A 307 1.24 -9.42 13.56
CA ALA A 307 0.20 -9.41 12.54
C ALA A 307 0.72 -8.84 11.21
N GLN A 308 1.51 -7.76 11.24
CA GLN A 308 2.10 -7.20 10.02
C GLN A 308 3.23 -8.07 9.46
N PHE A 309 4.03 -8.70 10.33
CA PHE A 309 5.03 -9.68 9.91
C PHE A 309 4.40 -10.85 9.13
N ASN A 310 3.28 -11.38 9.62
CA ASN A 310 2.55 -12.47 8.96
C ASN A 310 1.97 -12.05 7.60
N LYS A 311 1.54 -10.78 7.47
CA LYS A 311 1.06 -10.21 6.19
C LYS A 311 2.18 -9.96 5.18
N THR A 312 3.41 -9.78 5.64
CA THR A 312 4.55 -9.55 4.75
C THR A 312 4.89 -10.85 4.02
N GLN A 313 4.76 -10.85 2.69
CA GLN A 313 4.93 -12.05 1.87
C GLN A 313 6.38 -12.26 1.42
N THR A 314 7.15 -11.19 1.29
CA THR A 314 8.53 -11.22 0.81
C THR A 314 9.49 -11.66 1.92
N GLN A 315 10.41 -12.56 1.60
CA GLN A 315 11.44 -13.03 2.54
C GLN A 315 12.36 -11.89 2.98
N SER A 316 12.78 -11.03 2.03
CA SER A 316 13.58 -9.83 2.32
C SER A 316 12.84 -8.86 3.24
N GLY A 317 11.53 -8.67 3.06
CA GLY A 317 10.70 -7.88 3.95
C GLY A 317 10.65 -8.45 5.37
N ARG A 318 10.49 -9.77 5.50
CA ARG A 318 10.52 -10.46 6.81
C ARG A 318 11.86 -10.34 7.51
N GLU A 319 12.97 -10.45 6.78
CA GLU A 319 14.32 -10.27 7.32
C GLU A 319 14.56 -8.84 7.81
N LEU A 320 14.08 -7.83 7.08
CA LEU A 320 14.13 -6.44 7.52
C LEU A 320 13.34 -6.21 8.81
N ILE A 321 12.15 -6.81 8.94
CA ILE A 321 11.35 -6.74 10.17
C ILE A 321 12.10 -7.39 11.34
N ARG A 322 12.68 -8.58 11.15
CA ARG A 322 13.49 -9.25 12.18
C ARG A 322 14.68 -8.39 12.61
N LYS A 323 15.38 -7.77 11.66
CA LYS A 323 16.48 -6.83 11.94
C LYS A 323 16.00 -5.63 12.76
N LYS A 324 14.84 -5.06 12.43
CA LYS A 324 14.22 -3.99 13.23
C LYS A 324 13.79 -4.48 14.61
N MET A 325 13.34 -5.72 14.74
CA MET A 325 13.02 -6.30 16.04
C MET A 325 14.26 -6.49 16.92
N GLN A 326 15.40 -6.87 16.34
CA GLN A 326 16.68 -6.88 17.05
C GLN A 326 17.08 -5.47 17.53
N GLN A 327 16.93 -4.45 16.68
CA GLN A 327 17.13 -3.05 17.09
C GLN A 327 16.14 -2.60 18.17
N PHE A 328 14.90 -3.08 18.11
CA PHE A 328 13.88 -2.79 19.11
C PHE A 328 14.31 -3.36 20.46
N CYS A 329 14.71 -4.63 20.52
CA CYS A 329 15.20 -5.25 21.75
C CYS A 329 16.39 -4.46 22.33
N GLU A 330 17.32 -4.04 21.48
CA GLU A 330 18.50 -3.24 21.85
C GLU A 330 18.13 -1.89 22.48
N ALA A 331 17.15 -1.18 21.89
CA ALA A 331 16.66 0.11 22.40
C ALA A 331 15.69 -0.04 23.58
N TYR A 332 14.93 -1.13 23.62
CA TYR A 332 13.90 -1.39 24.63
C TYR A 332 14.53 -1.80 25.96
N ILE A 333 15.60 -2.60 25.98
CA ILE A 333 16.31 -2.95 27.22
C ILE A 333 17.42 -1.93 27.50
N PRO A 334 17.35 -1.18 28.63
CA PRO A 334 18.37 -0.19 28.97
C PRO A 334 19.79 -0.78 28.97
N LYS A 335 20.76 0.00 28.49
CA LYS A 335 22.17 -0.42 28.43
C LYS A 335 22.83 -0.59 29.80
N ALA A 336 22.28 0.07 30.82
CA ALA A 336 22.82 0.10 32.17
C ALA A 336 21.69 0.08 33.20
N ALA A 337 21.89 -0.66 34.29
CA ALA A 337 21.08 -0.54 35.49
C ALA A 337 21.67 0.55 36.40
N ARG A 338 20.81 1.30 37.09
CA ARG A 338 21.29 2.28 38.07
C ARG A 338 21.82 1.57 39.30
N LEU A 339 22.94 2.06 39.82
CA LEU A 339 23.46 1.64 41.11
C LEU A 339 22.52 2.08 42.24
N ASP A 340 22.69 1.49 43.40
CA ASP A 340 21.87 1.76 44.57
C ASP A 340 22.03 3.21 45.05
N ALA A 341 20.97 3.73 45.68
CA ALA A 341 20.96 5.08 46.26
C ALA A 341 21.89 5.18 47.47
N ASN A 342 22.22 4.03 48.09
CA ASN A 342 23.15 3.92 49.20
C ASN A 342 24.47 3.26 48.78
N VAL A 343 25.51 3.50 49.57
CA VAL A 343 26.80 2.79 49.54
C VAL A 343 27.16 2.38 50.96
N LEU A 344 28.05 1.39 51.12
CA LEU A 344 28.53 0.98 52.42
C LEU A 344 29.80 1.75 52.76
N VAL A 345 29.77 2.50 53.85
CA VAL A 345 30.96 3.17 54.40
C VAL A 345 31.22 2.60 55.80
N ARG A 346 32.35 1.92 55.97
CA ARG A 346 32.66 1.14 57.20
C ARG A 346 31.49 0.23 57.59
N ASP A 347 30.97 -0.48 56.59
CA ASP A 347 29.84 -1.42 56.71
C ASP A 347 28.51 -0.80 57.17
N LYS A 348 28.37 0.53 57.15
CA LYS A 348 27.09 1.24 57.36
C LYS A 348 26.55 1.78 56.05
N GLU A 349 25.24 1.64 55.83
CA GLU A 349 24.56 2.23 54.67
C GLU A 349 24.53 3.76 54.79
N ILE A 350 25.10 4.45 53.81
CA ILE A 350 25.10 5.90 53.72
C ILE A 350 24.54 6.29 52.36
N PRO A 351 23.65 7.30 52.27
CA PRO A 351 23.19 7.82 50.99
C PRO A 351 24.37 8.22 50.11
N ARG A 352 24.43 7.68 48.91
CA ARG A 352 25.50 7.90 47.91
C ARG A 352 25.73 9.38 47.65
N ILE A 353 24.65 10.17 47.59
CA ILE A 353 24.70 11.62 47.39
C ILE A 353 25.45 12.36 48.50
N ASN A 354 25.55 11.77 49.69
CA ASN A 354 26.25 12.34 50.86
C ASN A 354 27.70 11.85 50.97
N VAL A 355 28.19 11.04 50.01
CA VAL A 355 29.55 10.52 50.00
C VAL A 355 30.33 11.20 48.88
N THR A 356 31.44 11.83 49.26
CA THR A 356 32.32 12.57 48.35
C THR A 356 33.69 11.90 48.32
N VAL A 357 34.19 11.68 47.11
CA VAL A 357 35.52 11.14 46.83
C VAL A 357 36.48 12.31 46.73
N VAL A 358 37.58 12.26 47.51
CA VAL A 358 38.63 13.27 47.49
C VAL A 358 39.90 12.64 46.93
N TYR A 359 40.41 13.21 45.84
CA TYR A 359 41.65 12.77 45.20
C TYR A 359 42.48 13.97 44.77
N LYS A 360 43.79 13.78 44.64
CA LYS A 360 44.73 14.82 44.19
C LYS A 360 45.33 14.39 42.85
N PRO A 361 44.84 14.90 41.72
CA PRO A 361 45.47 14.61 40.44
C PRO A 361 46.84 15.32 40.38
N ASP A 362 47.92 14.59 40.09
CA ASP A 362 49.31 15.02 39.87
C ASP A 362 49.61 16.52 40.14
N GLY A 363 49.98 16.85 41.38
CA GLY A 363 50.44 18.19 41.77
C GLY A 363 49.35 19.28 41.83
N SER A 364 48.10 18.95 41.55
CA SER A 364 46.95 19.87 41.60
C SER A 364 46.29 19.89 42.97
N PRO A 365 45.52 20.95 43.31
CA PRO A 365 44.69 20.98 44.50
C PRO A 365 43.73 19.78 44.54
N ALA A 366 43.38 19.35 45.76
CA ALA A 366 42.47 18.25 45.97
C ALA A 366 41.11 18.53 45.31
N VAL A 367 40.65 17.56 44.52
CA VAL A 367 39.36 17.61 43.84
C VAL A 367 38.37 16.76 44.62
N GLU A 368 37.20 17.34 44.88
CA GLU A 368 36.10 16.66 45.55
C GLU A 368 34.99 16.37 44.54
N ARG A 369 34.57 15.11 44.44
CA ARG A 369 33.48 14.71 43.54
C ARG A 369 32.49 13.79 44.24
N PRO A 370 31.17 14.03 44.11
CA PRO A 370 30.16 13.13 44.65
C PRO A 370 30.17 11.81 43.88
N LEU A 371 29.74 10.73 44.55
CA LEU A 371 29.48 9.46 43.89
C LEU A 371 28.23 9.55 43.01
N SER A 372 28.28 8.95 41.84
CA SER A 372 27.17 8.89 40.88
C SER A 372 26.47 7.53 40.93
N THR A 373 25.17 7.53 40.63
CA THR A 373 24.34 6.31 40.48
C THR A 373 24.51 5.65 39.11
N HIS A 374 25.24 6.27 38.18
CA HIS A 374 25.44 5.71 36.84
C HIS A 374 26.73 4.86 36.79
N PRO A 375 26.66 3.60 36.28
CA PRO A 375 27.77 2.64 36.39
C PRO A 375 29.03 3.01 35.59
N SER A 376 28.90 3.83 34.55
CA SER A 376 30.04 4.32 33.76
C SER A 376 30.70 5.60 34.28
N THR A 377 30.15 6.21 35.33
CA THR A 377 30.68 7.44 35.95
C THR A 377 31.25 7.15 37.33
N LEU A 378 31.91 8.12 37.98
CA LEU A 378 32.59 7.89 39.27
C LEU A 378 31.68 7.21 40.32
N ASN A 379 32.04 5.99 40.70
CA ASN A 379 31.32 5.16 41.66
C ASN A 379 32.29 4.21 42.40
N GLU A 380 31.79 3.47 43.38
CA GLU A 380 32.53 2.53 44.24
C GLU A 380 33.20 1.35 43.52
N PHE A 381 32.88 1.10 42.25
CA PHE A 381 33.52 0.05 41.45
C PHE A 381 34.66 0.54 40.58
N ASN A 382 34.62 1.81 40.15
CA ASN A 382 35.54 2.34 39.15
C ASN A 382 36.43 3.49 39.64
N PHE A 383 36.21 4.02 40.85
CA PHE A 383 36.95 5.17 41.35
C PHE A 383 38.47 4.94 41.42
N THR A 384 38.91 3.75 41.86
CA THR A 384 40.34 3.39 41.93
C THR A 384 40.99 3.23 40.55
N VAL A 385 40.19 2.88 39.54
CA VAL A 385 40.63 2.77 38.14
C VAL A 385 40.72 4.16 37.51
N LEU A 386 39.74 5.02 37.79
CA LEU A 386 39.66 6.39 37.23
C LEU A 386 40.64 7.36 37.90
N HIS A 387 40.92 7.18 39.20
CA HIS A 387 41.78 8.06 39.99
C HIS A 387 42.71 7.22 40.87
N LYS A 388 43.94 6.99 40.40
CA LYS A 388 44.94 6.17 41.10
C LYS A 388 45.42 6.83 42.41
N ASP A 389 45.43 8.16 42.46
CA ASP A 389 45.85 8.99 43.61
C ASP A 389 44.69 9.30 44.55
N PHE A 390 43.76 8.36 44.68
CA PHE A 390 42.67 8.45 45.63
C PHE A 390 43.20 8.29 47.05
N ASP A 391 42.87 9.24 47.92
CA ASP A 391 43.33 9.27 49.30
C ASP A 391 42.17 8.96 50.28
N GLN A 392 41.02 9.63 50.12
CA GLN A 392 39.99 9.69 51.17
C GLN A 392 38.55 9.82 50.64
N ILE A 393 37.61 9.23 51.36
CA ILE A 393 36.18 9.51 51.24
C ILE A 393 35.73 10.39 52.41
N ARG A 394 34.77 11.28 52.15
CA ARG A 394 34.13 12.14 53.16
C ARG A 394 32.62 11.97 53.14
N TRP A 395 32.03 11.98 54.34
CA TRP A 395 30.58 12.05 54.55
C TRP A 395 30.31 12.77 55.88
N ALA A 396 29.04 13.07 56.19
CA ALA A 396 28.67 13.81 57.41
C ALA A 396 29.17 13.19 58.72
N GLY A 397 29.43 11.88 58.74
CA GLY A 397 29.91 11.14 59.92
C GLY A 397 31.42 10.93 59.97
N GLY A 398 32.21 11.53 59.05
CA GLY A 398 33.66 11.56 59.13
C GLY A 398 34.39 11.36 57.80
N ILE A 399 35.67 11.01 57.93
CA ILE A 399 36.60 10.77 56.82
C ILE A 399 37.17 9.36 56.96
N ALA A 400 37.35 8.66 55.85
CA ALA A 400 38.00 7.34 55.83
C ALA A 400 38.83 7.12 54.56
N GLY A 401 39.72 6.13 54.63
CA GLY A 401 40.51 5.69 53.48
C GLY A 401 39.70 4.84 52.49
N LYS A 402 40.35 4.48 51.38
CA LYS A 402 39.74 3.80 50.22
C LYS A 402 39.00 2.51 50.54
N ASP A 403 39.56 1.72 51.45
CA ASP A 403 39.04 0.39 51.79
C ASP A 403 37.75 0.46 52.62
N SER A 404 37.37 1.66 53.07
CA SER A 404 36.13 1.88 53.80
C SER A 404 34.90 2.01 52.89
N LEU A 405 35.07 2.27 51.59
CA LEU A 405 33.97 2.35 50.63
C LEU A 405 33.73 0.97 50.00
N LYS A 406 32.57 0.39 50.24
CA LYS A 406 32.14 -0.89 49.65
C LYS A 406 30.80 -0.74 48.92
N PRO A 407 30.56 -1.51 47.85
CA PRO A 407 29.26 -1.55 47.18
C PRO A 407 28.21 -2.23 48.05
N THR A 408 26.95 -1.78 47.89
CA THR A 408 25.81 -2.55 48.38
C THR A 408 25.59 -3.79 47.49
N PRO A 409 24.96 -4.85 48.00
CA PRO A 409 24.57 -6.00 47.18
C PRO A 409 23.74 -5.61 45.94
N ALA A 410 22.83 -4.64 46.07
CA ALA A 410 22.03 -4.13 44.94
C ALA A 410 22.91 -3.45 43.86
N SER A 411 23.95 -2.72 44.28
CA SER A 411 24.91 -2.12 43.35
C SER A 411 25.76 -3.17 42.62
N VAL A 412 26.10 -4.29 43.28
CA VAL A 412 26.79 -5.44 42.63
C VAL A 412 25.90 -6.06 41.56
N VAL A 413 24.63 -6.31 41.87
CA VAL A 413 23.65 -6.85 40.91
C VAL A 413 23.48 -5.91 39.70
N ALA A 414 23.35 -4.60 39.92
CA ALA A 414 23.23 -3.61 38.85
C ALA A 414 24.48 -3.56 37.94
N ARG A 415 25.68 -3.67 38.53
CA ARG A 415 26.95 -3.77 37.77
C ARG A 415 26.99 -5.05 36.94
N ASP A 416 26.66 -6.19 37.53
CA ASP A 416 26.74 -7.49 36.87
C ASP A 416 25.72 -7.60 35.72
N PHE A 417 24.51 -7.05 35.91
CA PHE A 417 23.55 -6.87 34.81
C PHE A 417 24.15 -6.00 33.70
N THR A 418 24.71 -4.83 34.04
CA THR A 418 25.27 -3.90 33.05
C THR A 418 26.41 -4.53 32.25
N ALA A 419 27.28 -5.30 32.91
CA ALA A 419 28.36 -6.03 32.26
C ALA A 419 27.83 -7.13 31.34
N ALA A 420 26.87 -7.95 31.78
CA ALA A 420 26.25 -8.98 30.95
C ALA A 420 25.46 -8.39 29.77
N ARG A 421 24.78 -7.27 29.99
CA ARG A 421 24.04 -6.56 28.93
C ARG A 421 24.97 -6.04 27.83
N ALA A 422 26.18 -5.61 28.20
CA ALA A 422 27.19 -5.14 27.25
C ALA A 422 27.73 -6.25 26.32
N THR A 423 27.60 -7.53 26.70
CA THR A 423 28.02 -8.66 25.85
C THR A 423 26.92 -9.15 24.90
N VAL A 424 25.69 -8.64 25.02
CA VAL A 424 24.57 -9.06 24.16
C VAL A 424 24.69 -8.39 22.79
N THR A 425 24.95 -9.19 21.77
CA THR A 425 25.01 -8.76 20.36
C THR A 425 23.79 -9.20 19.54
N VAL A 426 23.12 -10.27 19.98
CA VAL A 426 21.90 -10.83 19.38
C VAL A 426 20.91 -11.13 20.49
N TRP A 427 19.66 -10.71 20.30
CA TRP A 427 18.58 -10.93 21.26
C TRP A 427 17.85 -12.24 20.97
N THR A 428 18.05 -13.21 21.86
CA THR A 428 17.40 -14.52 21.85
C THR A 428 16.75 -14.82 23.21
N PRO A 429 15.85 -15.82 23.31
CA PRO A 429 15.32 -16.29 24.58
C PRO A 429 16.42 -16.60 25.61
N GLU A 430 17.51 -17.23 25.18
CA GLU A 430 18.64 -17.61 26.04
C GLU A 430 19.35 -16.38 26.60
N THR A 431 19.59 -15.36 25.76
CA THR A 431 20.21 -14.11 26.23
C THR A 431 19.32 -13.37 27.23
N LEU A 432 17.99 -13.39 27.02
CA LEU A 432 17.05 -12.81 27.98
C LEU A 432 17.02 -13.57 29.29
N ASP A 433 17.03 -14.90 29.26
CA ASP A 433 17.05 -15.71 30.46
C ASP A 433 18.37 -15.53 31.24
N GLN A 434 19.50 -15.37 30.55
CA GLN A 434 20.77 -15.03 31.18
C GLN A 434 20.72 -13.63 31.85
N LEU A 435 20.18 -12.62 31.16
CA LEU A 435 20.01 -11.28 31.74
C LEU A 435 19.03 -11.27 32.92
N LYS A 436 17.95 -12.04 32.83
CA LYS A 436 17.00 -12.24 33.94
C LYS A 436 17.70 -12.82 35.16
N LYS A 437 18.49 -13.90 35.00
CA LYS A 437 19.28 -14.47 36.10
C LYS A 437 20.22 -13.45 36.74
N LYS A 438 20.79 -12.54 35.95
CA LYS A 438 21.62 -11.43 36.48
C LYS A 438 20.78 -10.38 37.23
N CYS A 439 19.55 -10.13 36.81
CA CYS A 439 18.64 -9.24 37.53
C CYS A 439 18.11 -9.85 38.83
N GLU A 440 17.76 -11.13 38.80
CA GLU A 440 17.38 -11.92 39.97
C GLU A 440 18.52 -11.97 40.97
N GLY A 441 19.77 -11.91 40.50
CA GLY A 441 20.92 -11.58 41.33
C GLY A 441 20.92 -12.37 42.62
N ASP A 442 20.59 -13.65 42.57
CA ASP A 442 20.56 -14.53 43.72
C ASP A 442 19.84 -13.84 44.91
N VAL A 443 18.56 -13.41 44.72
CA VAL A 443 17.76 -12.69 45.74
C VAL A 443 17.91 -13.34 47.13
N ALA A 444 18.01 -14.66 47.19
CA ALA A 444 18.33 -15.42 48.39
C ALA A 444 19.71 -15.08 48.98
N THR A 445 20.78 -15.05 48.18
CA THR A 445 22.16 -14.71 48.59
C THR A 445 22.35 -13.22 48.89
N VAL A 446 21.62 -12.32 48.23
CA VAL A 446 21.59 -10.89 48.56
C VAL A 446 20.87 -10.66 49.89
N GLN A 447 19.72 -11.30 50.10
CA GLN A 447 19.02 -11.27 51.39
C GLN A 447 19.83 -11.96 52.49
N GLN A 448 20.49 -13.08 52.18
CA GLN A 448 21.31 -13.86 53.12
C GLN A 448 22.55 -13.08 53.53
N ARG A 449 23.31 -12.50 52.58
CA ARG A 449 24.45 -11.62 52.92
C ARG A 449 24.03 -10.39 53.70
N ARG A 450 22.83 -9.87 53.46
CA ARG A 450 22.28 -8.75 54.27
C ARG A 450 21.85 -9.21 55.66
N ARG A 451 21.26 -10.40 55.81
CA ARG A 451 20.97 -11.01 57.12
C ARG A 451 22.27 -11.27 57.88
N GLU A 452 23.29 -11.83 57.24
CA GLU A 452 24.62 -12.03 57.82
C GLU A 452 25.31 -10.70 58.18
N GLN A 453 25.10 -9.64 57.40
CA GLN A 453 25.60 -8.29 57.71
C GLN A 453 24.81 -7.57 58.81
N LEU A 454 23.49 -7.77 58.89
CA LEU A 454 22.62 -7.22 59.93
C LEU A 454 22.81 -7.97 61.27
N ASP A 455 23.01 -9.29 61.24
CA ASP A 455 23.31 -10.10 62.42
C ASP A 455 24.71 -9.79 63.00
N GLY A 456 25.65 -9.33 62.17
CA GLY A 456 26.94 -8.79 62.60
C GLY A 456 26.87 -7.41 63.26
N LEU A 457 25.74 -6.71 63.15
CA LEU A 457 25.46 -5.41 63.75
C LEU A 457 24.42 -5.59 64.86
N SER A 458 24.89 -5.84 66.08
CA SER A 458 24.03 -6.04 67.26
C SER A 458 22.83 -5.09 67.31
N GLY A 459 21.61 -5.62 67.14
CA GLY A 459 20.36 -4.96 67.54
C GLY A 459 19.45 -4.38 66.46
N ALA A 460 19.56 -4.75 65.18
CA ALA A 460 18.56 -4.34 64.18
C ALA A 460 17.40 -5.35 64.09
N GLU A 461 16.22 -4.99 64.61
CA GLU A 461 14.99 -5.76 64.39
C GLU A 461 14.69 -5.87 62.88
N VAL A 462 14.48 -7.10 62.42
CA VAL A 462 14.01 -7.38 61.06
C VAL A 462 12.58 -6.86 60.92
N VAL A 463 12.42 -5.70 60.29
CA VAL A 463 11.09 -5.16 59.98
C VAL A 463 10.40 -6.08 58.96
N ARG A 464 9.47 -6.91 59.43
CA ARG A 464 8.50 -7.63 58.61
C ARG A 464 7.25 -6.78 58.45
N ASP A 465 6.73 -6.68 57.23
CA ASP A 465 5.41 -6.11 56.93
C ASP A 465 4.32 -6.96 57.64
N PRO A 466 3.29 -6.33 58.27
CA PRO A 466 2.19 -7.01 58.96
C PRO A 466 1.37 -8.02 58.13
N LEU A 467 1.57 -8.12 56.80
CA LEU A 467 0.89 -9.11 55.94
C LEU A 467 1.75 -10.34 55.56
N GLY A 468 2.97 -10.49 56.09
CA GLY A 468 3.77 -11.71 55.90
C GLY A 468 4.22 -12.00 54.46
N LYS A 469 4.07 -11.04 53.53
CA LYS A 469 4.68 -11.11 52.20
C LYS A 469 6.01 -10.38 52.21
N GLU A 470 7.06 -11.06 51.76
CA GLU A 470 8.38 -10.45 51.56
C GLU A 470 8.27 -9.25 50.60
N PRO A 471 8.94 -8.12 50.88
CA PRO A 471 8.83 -6.93 50.04
C PRO A 471 9.31 -7.25 48.61
N PRO A 472 8.57 -6.81 47.57
CA PRO A 472 8.89 -7.13 46.19
C PRO A 472 10.16 -6.40 45.75
N SER A 473 11.27 -7.16 45.68
CA SER A 473 12.56 -6.82 45.08
C SER A 473 13.24 -5.54 45.59
N THR A 474 14.45 -5.71 46.12
CA THR A 474 15.46 -4.69 46.49
C THR A 474 16.01 -3.91 45.29
N TRP A 475 15.21 -3.69 44.24
CA TRP A 475 15.55 -2.94 43.04
C TRP A 475 15.00 -1.51 43.13
N THR A 476 15.75 -0.51 42.64
CA THR A 476 15.18 0.83 42.42
C THR A 476 13.99 0.73 41.48
N ARG A 477 13.00 1.64 41.59
CA ARG A 477 11.81 1.65 40.71
C ARG A 477 12.17 1.57 39.22
N GLU A 478 13.30 2.17 38.83
CA GLU A 478 13.82 2.12 37.47
C GLU A 478 14.41 0.77 37.09
N ASN A 479 15.13 0.12 38.01
CA ASN A 479 15.62 -1.24 37.79
C ASN A 479 14.42 -2.21 37.71
N THR A 480 13.40 -2.09 38.56
CA THR A 480 12.18 -2.93 38.47
C THR A 480 11.52 -2.87 37.08
N ARG A 481 11.64 -1.73 36.38
CA ARG A 481 11.19 -1.62 34.98
C ARG A 481 12.04 -2.44 34.01
N ILE A 482 13.35 -2.59 34.24
CA ILE A 482 14.22 -3.48 33.45
C ILE A 482 13.73 -4.92 33.56
N TRP A 483 13.39 -5.38 34.77
CA TRP A 483 12.81 -6.71 34.98
C TRP A 483 11.49 -6.91 34.22
N ALA A 484 10.58 -5.94 34.33
CA ALA A 484 9.31 -5.98 33.61
C ALA A 484 9.52 -6.03 32.08
N ARG A 485 10.48 -5.25 31.56
CA ARG A 485 10.85 -5.26 30.13
C ARG A 485 11.40 -6.61 29.69
N LEU A 486 12.32 -7.21 30.45
CA LEU A 486 12.88 -8.53 30.16
C LEU A 486 11.80 -9.63 30.20
N THR A 487 10.87 -9.54 31.15
CA THR A 487 9.75 -10.49 31.27
C THR A 487 8.82 -10.39 30.07
N ALA A 488 8.32 -9.18 29.76
CA ALA A 488 7.48 -8.94 28.59
C ALA A 488 8.15 -9.42 27.30
N LEU A 489 9.44 -9.12 27.10
CA LEU A 489 10.15 -9.52 25.88
C LEU A 489 10.35 -11.04 25.78
N SER A 490 10.63 -11.71 26.90
CA SER A 490 10.78 -13.17 26.94
C SER A 490 9.45 -13.89 26.64
N GLU A 491 8.33 -13.39 27.18
CA GLU A 491 7.00 -13.90 26.84
C GLU A 491 6.66 -13.66 25.36
N ALA A 492 7.02 -12.49 24.83
CA ALA A 492 6.86 -12.16 23.43
C ALA A 492 7.62 -13.10 22.49
N MET A 493 8.90 -13.37 22.80
CA MET A 493 9.72 -14.27 22.02
C MET A 493 9.17 -15.70 22.02
N LYS A 494 8.58 -16.14 23.13
CA LYS A 494 7.89 -17.44 23.22
C LYS A 494 6.62 -17.48 22.38
N ALA A 495 5.84 -16.40 22.36
CA ALA A 495 4.60 -16.31 21.58
C ALA A 495 4.85 -16.14 20.07
N ALA A 496 5.97 -15.55 19.68
CA ALA A 496 6.28 -15.21 18.29
C ALA A 496 7.73 -15.51 17.90
N PRO A 497 8.21 -16.76 17.99
CA PRO A 497 9.64 -17.08 17.82
C PRO A 497 10.21 -16.63 16.47
N GLY A 498 9.45 -16.81 15.39
CA GLY A 498 9.85 -16.42 14.03
C GLY A 498 10.11 -14.92 13.82
N LEU A 499 9.59 -14.05 14.70
CA LEU A 499 9.78 -12.61 14.64
C LEU A 499 11.16 -12.18 15.17
N PHE A 500 11.77 -12.98 16.04
CA PHE A 500 13.02 -12.67 16.73
C PHE A 500 14.22 -13.48 16.24
N GLU A 501 14.02 -14.43 15.32
CA GLU A 501 15.10 -15.16 14.67
C GLU A 501 16.14 -14.18 14.10
N ALA A 502 17.40 -14.32 14.53
CA ALA A 502 18.50 -13.67 13.86
C ALA A 502 18.57 -14.24 12.43
N GLY A 503 18.62 -13.36 11.42
CA GLY A 503 18.87 -13.81 10.04
C GLY A 503 20.12 -14.68 10.01
N LYS A 504 20.00 -15.88 9.44
CA LYS A 504 21.13 -16.79 9.25
C LYS A 504 22.15 -16.23 8.26
#